data_AF-W1X9H9-F1
#
_entry.id   AF-W1X9H9-F1
#
_cell.length_a   1.000
_cell.length_b   1.000
_cell.length_c   1.000
_cell.angle_alpha   90.00
_cell.angle_beta   90.00
_cell.angle_gamma   90.00
#
_symmetry.space_group_name_H-M   'P 1'
#
loop_
_entity.id
_entity.type
_entity.pdbx_description
1 polymer ?
#
loop_
_entity_poly.entity_id
_entity_poly.type
_entity_poly.pdbx_seq_one_letter_code
_entity_poly.pdbx_strand_id
1 'polypeptide(L)'
;DAVVEEFDGYRQIWRKRGVMPMLRALMSARKIAENLLATAGGERRLTDILHISELLQEAGTQLESEHALVRWLSQHILEPDSNASSQQMRLESDKHLVQIVTIHKSKGLEYPLVWLPFITNFRVQDQAFYHDRHSFEAVLDLNAAPESVDLAEVERLAEDLRLLYVALTRSVWHCSLGVAPLVRRRGDK
;
A
#
# COMPACT_ATOMS: atom_id res chain seq x y z
N ASP A 1 19.52 27.03 -28.94
CA ASP A 1 19.32 26.89 -27.49
C ASP A 1 19.88 25.58 -26.99
N ALA A 2 20.87 25.63 -26.09
CA ALA A 2 21.56 24.44 -25.59
C ALA A 2 20.64 23.44 -24.86
N VAL A 3 19.60 23.93 -24.17
CA VAL A 3 18.63 23.08 -23.47
C VAL A 3 17.74 22.33 -24.45
N VAL A 4 17.38 22.94 -25.58
CA VAL A 4 16.56 22.28 -26.62
C VAL A 4 17.35 21.13 -27.25
N GLU A 5 18.64 21.34 -27.51
CA GLU A 5 19.53 20.32 -28.06
C GLU A 5 19.74 19.14 -27.09
N GLU A 6 19.88 19.44 -25.80
CA GLU A 6 19.96 18.43 -24.74
C GLU A 6 18.69 17.55 -24.68
N PHE A 7 17.51 18.17 -24.69
CA PHE A 7 16.23 17.44 -24.64
C PHE A 7 15.92 16.70 -25.94
N ASP A 8 16.36 17.20 -27.10
CA ASP A 8 16.31 16.42 -28.34
C ASP A 8 17.19 15.18 -28.23
N GLY A 9 18.39 15.30 -27.65
CA GLY A 9 19.25 14.16 -27.33
C GLY A 9 18.55 13.10 -26.47
N TYR A 10 17.84 13.50 -25.41
CA TYR A 10 17.06 12.57 -24.59
C TYR A 10 15.95 11.87 -25.38
N ARG A 11 15.21 12.60 -26.22
CA ARG A 11 14.21 12.02 -27.12
C ARG A 11 14.84 10.98 -28.06
N GLN A 12 16.02 11.24 -28.62
CA GLN A 12 16.71 10.26 -29.47
C GLN A 12 17.09 8.99 -28.70
N ILE A 13 17.54 9.12 -27.45
CA ILE A 13 17.84 7.97 -26.59
C ILE A 13 16.58 7.17 -26.31
N TRP A 14 15.46 7.83 -26.00
CA TRP A 14 14.18 7.18 -25.76
C TRP A 14 13.76 6.35 -26.96
N ARG A 15 13.75 6.93 -28.17
CA ARG A 15 13.35 6.22 -29.40
C ARG A 15 14.18 4.98 -29.68
N LYS A 16 15.48 5.06 -29.43
CA LYS A 16 16.44 4.00 -29.82
C LYS A 16 16.61 2.93 -28.75
N ARG A 17 16.47 3.28 -27.48
CA ARG A 17 16.86 2.43 -26.34
C ARG A 17 15.79 2.31 -25.26
N GLY A 18 14.70 3.09 -25.32
CA GLY A 18 13.63 3.09 -24.32
C GLY A 18 13.75 4.20 -23.28
N VAL A 19 12.70 4.31 -22.47
CA VAL A 19 12.52 5.38 -21.47
C VAL A 19 13.52 5.28 -20.32
N MET A 20 13.85 4.07 -19.85
CA MET A 20 14.80 3.89 -18.73
C MET A 20 16.21 4.37 -19.08
N PRO A 21 16.83 4.00 -20.23
CA PRO A 21 18.11 4.57 -20.63
C PRO A 21 18.09 6.09 -20.79
N MET A 22 16.97 6.66 -21.27
CA MET A 22 16.80 8.11 -21.39
C MET A 22 16.79 8.77 -20.00
N LEU A 23 16.00 8.26 -19.06
CA LEU A 23 15.93 8.78 -17.70
C LEU A 23 17.28 8.67 -16.96
N ARG A 24 18.03 7.58 -17.14
CA ARG A 24 19.38 7.45 -16.60
C ARG A 24 20.36 8.48 -17.17
N ALA A 25 20.28 8.76 -18.47
CA ALA A 25 21.11 9.79 -19.10
C ALA A 25 20.79 11.18 -18.55
N LEU A 26 19.50 11.51 -18.39
CA LEU A 26 19.04 12.74 -17.75
C LEU A 26 19.54 12.85 -16.31
N MET A 27 19.36 11.79 -15.51
CA MET A 27 19.80 11.76 -14.11
C MET A 27 21.29 12.00 -13.96
N SER A 28 22.11 11.38 -14.82
CA SER A 28 23.57 11.55 -14.83
C SER A 28 23.97 12.98 -15.22
N ALA A 29 23.43 13.50 -16.32
CA ALA A 29 23.76 14.84 -16.82
C ALA A 29 23.39 15.95 -15.82
N ARG A 30 22.28 15.78 -15.09
CA ARG A 30 21.77 16.75 -14.12
C ARG A 30 22.13 16.42 -12.66
N LYS A 31 22.94 15.39 -12.42
CA LYS A 31 23.35 14.91 -11.09
C LYS A 31 22.18 14.72 -10.13
N ILE A 32 21.06 14.20 -10.65
CA ILE A 32 19.79 14.11 -9.91
C ILE A 32 19.94 13.19 -8.71
N ALA A 33 20.64 12.06 -8.86
CA ALA A 33 20.81 11.09 -7.79
C ALA A 33 21.60 11.69 -6.61
N GLU A 34 22.74 12.33 -6.90
CA GLU A 34 23.59 12.97 -5.89
C GLU A 34 22.86 14.09 -5.17
N ASN A 35 22.17 14.95 -5.94
CA ASN A 35 21.41 16.07 -5.38
C ASN A 35 20.23 15.58 -4.53
N LEU A 36 19.54 14.51 -4.93
CA LEU A 36 18.45 13.93 -4.13
C LEU A 36 18.98 13.32 -2.84
N LEU A 37 20.04 12.50 -2.91
CA LEU A 37 20.62 11.83 -1.74
C LEU A 37 21.13 12.82 -0.67
N ALA A 38 21.52 14.03 -1.08
CA ALA A 38 21.91 15.11 -0.15
C ALA A 38 20.71 15.75 0.60
N THR A 39 19.47 15.42 0.24
CA THR A 39 18.26 15.96 0.87
C THR A 39 17.60 14.95 1.83
N ALA A 40 16.87 15.46 2.83
CA ALA A 40 16.08 14.62 3.72
C ALA A 40 15.04 13.80 2.93
N GLY A 41 14.98 12.48 3.18
CA GLY A 41 14.13 11.56 2.41
C GLY A 41 14.61 11.30 0.97
N GLY A 42 15.82 11.74 0.63
CA GLY A 42 16.42 11.61 -0.70
C GLY A 42 16.49 10.20 -1.24
N GLU A 43 16.88 9.24 -0.40
CA GLU A 43 16.96 7.81 -0.74
C GLU A 43 15.61 7.27 -1.23
N ARG A 44 14.52 7.57 -0.49
CA ARG A 44 13.16 7.17 -0.87
C ARG A 44 12.76 7.75 -2.23
N ARG A 45 12.92 9.07 -2.40
CA ARG A 45 12.57 9.75 -3.66
C ARG A 45 13.35 9.21 -4.85
N LEU A 46 14.64 8.91 -4.65
CA LEU A 46 15.47 8.33 -5.69
C LEU A 46 15.00 6.92 -6.06
N THR A 47 14.74 6.06 -5.08
CA THR A 47 14.23 4.71 -5.33
C THR A 47 12.85 4.75 -5.99
N ASP A 48 11.96 5.65 -5.57
CA ASP A 48 10.63 5.81 -6.19
C ASP A 48 10.75 6.24 -7.67
N ILE A 49 11.67 7.17 -8.00
CA ILE A 49 11.94 7.57 -9.39
C ILE A 49 12.48 6.40 -10.22
N LEU A 50 13.39 5.61 -9.66
CA LEU A 50 13.94 4.43 -10.33
C LEU A 50 12.85 3.38 -10.57
N HIS A 51 12.01 3.13 -9.57
CA HIS A 51 10.89 2.20 -9.68
C HIS A 51 9.86 2.65 -10.73
N ILE A 52 9.49 3.94 -10.74
CA ILE A 52 8.64 4.50 -11.80
C ILE A 52 9.29 4.30 -13.18
N SER A 53 10.61 4.46 -13.27
CA SER A 53 11.34 4.24 -14.54
C SER A 53 11.25 2.78 -15.00
N GLU A 54 11.24 1.81 -14.09
CA GLU A 54 11.07 0.38 -14.39
C GLU A 54 9.65 0.10 -14.91
N LEU A 55 8.63 0.60 -14.20
CA LEU A 55 7.22 0.48 -14.61
C LEU A 55 6.99 1.11 -15.99
N LEU A 56 7.55 2.29 -16.24
CA LEU A 56 7.49 2.96 -17.53
C LEU A 56 8.19 2.15 -18.63
N GLN A 57 9.30 1.50 -18.32
CA GLN A 57 10.02 0.67 -19.27
C GLN A 57 9.20 -0.57 -19.64
N GLU A 58 8.56 -1.22 -18.66
CA GLU A 58 7.68 -2.37 -18.88
C GLU A 58 6.45 -1.97 -19.71
N ALA A 59 5.72 -0.93 -19.29
CA ALA A 59 4.56 -0.42 -20.03
C ALA A 59 4.94 0.03 -21.45
N GLY A 60 6.11 0.65 -21.61
CA GLY A 60 6.62 1.09 -22.90
C GLY A 60 6.85 -0.05 -23.91
N THR A 61 7.04 -1.30 -23.46
CA THR A 61 7.16 -2.45 -24.38
C THR A 61 5.83 -2.84 -25.03
N GLN A 62 4.71 -2.47 -24.41
CA GLN A 62 3.35 -2.80 -24.86
C GLN A 62 2.70 -1.66 -25.65
N LEU A 63 3.35 -0.49 -25.71
CA LEU A 63 2.79 0.73 -26.28
C LEU A 63 3.54 1.15 -27.55
N GLU A 64 2.80 1.54 -28.57
CA GLU A 64 3.35 1.85 -29.90
C GLU A 64 4.01 3.24 -30.01
N SER A 65 3.89 4.11 -29.00
CA SER A 65 4.45 5.48 -29.06
C SER A 65 4.83 6.09 -27.71
N GLU A 66 5.77 7.05 -27.75
CA GLU A 66 6.21 7.88 -26.61
C GLU A 66 5.02 8.61 -25.96
N HIS A 67 4.12 9.18 -26.80
CA HIS A 67 2.93 9.86 -26.33
C HIS A 67 1.93 8.92 -25.67
N ALA A 68 1.82 7.67 -26.12
CA ALA A 68 0.99 6.68 -25.45
C ALA A 68 1.51 6.40 -24.03
N LEU A 69 2.83 6.31 -23.84
CA LEU A 69 3.43 6.12 -22.51
C LEU A 69 3.19 7.33 -21.58
N VAL A 70 3.24 8.56 -22.10
CA VAL A 70 2.91 9.77 -21.31
C VAL A 70 1.45 9.76 -20.87
N ARG A 71 0.53 9.37 -21.76
CA ARG A 71 -0.90 9.22 -21.41
C ARG A 71 -1.10 8.11 -20.38
N TRP A 72 -0.43 6.97 -20.55
CA TRP A 72 -0.46 5.87 -19.60
C TRP A 72 -0.02 6.32 -18.20
N LEU A 73 1.11 7.04 -18.10
CA LEU A 73 1.58 7.60 -16.83
C LEU A 73 0.55 8.58 -16.23
N SER A 74 -0.03 9.44 -17.05
CA SER A 74 -1.03 10.42 -16.60
C SER A 74 -2.27 9.73 -16.03
N GLN A 75 -2.74 8.64 -16.66
CA GLN A 75 -3.85 7.84 -16.15
C GLN A 75 -3.51 7.21 -14.80
N HIS A 76 -2.33 6.61 -14.66
CA HIS A 76 -1.90 6.01 -13.39
C HIS A 76 -1.65 7.04 -12.27
N ILE A 77 -1.39 8.31 -12.60
CA ILE A 77 -1.31 9.40 -11.62
C ILE A 77 -2.71 9.84 -11.18
N LEU A 78 -3.66 9.94 -12.12
CA LEU A 78 -5.03 10.41 -11.85
C LEU A 78 -5.89 9.36 -11.14
N GLU A 79 -5.70 8.09 -11.54
CA GLU A 79 -6.43 6.93 -11.03
C GLU A 79 -5.40 5.91 -10.50
N PRO A 80 -4.72 6.22 -9.38
CA PRO A 80 -3.77 5.30 -8.80
C PRO A 80 -4.52 4.06 -8.29
N ASP A 81 -3.96 2.88 -8.55
CA ASP A 81 -4.48 1.65 -7.94
C ASP A 81 -4.38 1.78 -6.41
N SER A 82 -5.50 1.64 -5.72
CA SER A 82 -5.57 1.62 -4.26
C SER A 82 -4.63 0.58 -3.62
N ASN A 83 -4.27 -0.47 -4.36
CA ASN A 83 -3.31 -1.48 -3.93
C ASN A 83 -1.84 -1.13 -4.22
N ALA A 84 -1.55 -0.04 -4.93
CA ALA A 84 -0.18 0.36 -5.30
C ALA A 84 0.73 0.64 -4.09
N SER A 85 0.15 1.03 -2.94
CA SER A 85 0.91 1.17 -1.67
C SER A 85 1.59 -0.13 -1.22
N SER A 86 1.03 -1.29 -1.62
CA SER A 86 1.63 -2.60 -1.36
C SER A 86 2.76 -2.97 -2.33
N GLN A 87 2.89 -2.23 -3.44
CA GLN A 87 3.89 -2.43 -4.49
C GLN A 87 5.11 -1.51 -4.33
N GLN A 88 5.07 -0.51 -3.44
CA GLN A 88 6.24 0.32 -3.16
C GLN A 88 7.40 -0.56 -2.65
N MET A 89 8.55 -0.43 -3.32
CA MET A 89 9.78 -1.11 -2.90
C MET A 89 10.19 -0.67 -1.49
N ARG A 90 10.48 -1.66 -0.65
CA ARG A 90 11.11 -1.42 0.66
C ARG A 90 12.58 -1.10 0.45
N LEU A 91 13.06 -0.04 1.12
CA LEU A 91 14.47 0.30 1.13
C LEU A 91 15.23 -0.68 2.05
N GLU A 92 16.52 -0.85 1.82
CA GLU A 92 17.36 -1.58 2.78
C GLU A 92 17.47 -0.84 4.11
N SER A 93 17.45 0.50 4.10
CA SER A 93 17.42 1.34 5.29
C SER A 93 16.16 1.14 6.14
N ASP A 94 15.03 0.72 5.53
CA ASP A 94 13.78 0.41 6.26
C ASP A 94 13.94 -0.77 7.24
N LYS A 95 14.98 -1.62 7.08
CA LYS A 95 15.26 -2.72 8.02
C LYS A 95 15.64 -2.23 9.41
N HIS A 96 16.18 -1.01 9.53
CA HIS A 96 16.60 -0.41 10.80
C HIS A 96 15.53 0.49 11.41
N LEU A 97 14.36 0.61 10.78
CA LEU A 97 13.23 1.40 11.27
C LEU A 97 12.23 0.53 12.03
N VAL A 98 11.42 1.18 12.87
CA VAL A 98 10.24 0.53 13.46
C VAL A 98 9.27 0.19 12.34
N GLN A 99 8.94 -1.10 12.21
CA GLN A 99 8.05 -1.58 11.17
C GLN A 99 6.59 -1.45 11.59
N ILE A 100 5.82 -0.64 10.86
CA ILE A 100 4.37 -0.55 11.00
C ILE A 100 3.73 -1.44 9.94
N VAL A 101 3.03 -2.49 10.38
CA VAL A 101 2.36 -3.46 9.50
C VAL A 101 0.94 -3.71 9.97
N THR A 102 0.05 -4.05 9.04
CA THR A 102 -1.29 -4.52 9.36
C THR A 102 -1.26 -5.93 9.99
N ILE A 103 -2.23 -6.27 10.83
CA ILE A 103 -2.36 -7.61 11.43
C ILE A 103 -2.34 -8.71 10.34
N HIS A 104 -3.06 -8.52 9.24
CA HIS A 104 -3.09 -9.46 8.11
C HIS A 104 -1.68 -9.73 7.53
N LYS A 105 -0.92 -8.68 7.17
CA LYS A 105 0.46 -8.81 6.67
C LYS A 105 1.43 -9.39 7.70
N SER A 106 1.10 -9.36 9.00
CA SER A 106 1.93 -9.96 10.05
C SER A 106 1.73 -11.48 10.20
N LYS A 107 0.73 -12.07 9.53
CA LYS A 107 0.46 -13.51 9.63
C LYS A 107 1.67 -14.32 9.12
N GLY A 108 2.26 -15.14 9.99
CA GLY A 108 3.46 -15.95 9.73
C GLY A 108 4.78 -15.25 10.03
N LEU A 109 4.74 -13.99 10.48
CA LEU A 109 5.94 -13.22 10.87
C LEU A 109 6.07 -13.18 12.39
N GLU A 110 7.31 -13.03 12.86
CA GLU A 110 7.65 -12.88 14.27
C GLU A 110 8.51 -11.63 14.49
N TYR A 111 8.29 -10.95 15.61
CA TYR A 111 9.01 -9.74 15.99
C TYR A 111 9.45 -9.84 17.45
N PRO A 112 10.66 -9.34 17.79
CA PRO A 112 11.13 -9.33 19.18
C PRO A 112 10.17 -8.61 20.14
N LEU A 113 9.67 -7.43 19.74
CA LEU A 113 8.78 -6.58 20.50
C LEU A 113 7.62 -6.12 19.60
N VAL A 114 6.39 -6.15 20.10
CA VAL A 114 5.19 -5.74 19.35
C VAL A 114 4.38 -4.74 20.16
N TRP A 115 3.83 -3.73 19.47
CA TRP A 115 2.92 -2.73 20.03
C TRP A 115 1.60 -2.73 19.26
N LEU A 116 0.49 -2.81 19.98
CA LEU A 116 -0.87 -2.82 19.46
C LEU A 116 -1.66 -1.64 20.05
N PRO A 117 -1.42 -0.40 19.54
CA PRO A 117 -1.91 0.82 20.18
C PRO A 117 -3.44 0.99 20.13
N PHE A 118 -4.10 0.38 19.15
CA PHE A 118 -5.53 0.58 18.86
C PHE A 118 -6.32 -0.74 18.84
N ILE A 119 -5.85 -1.76 19.56
CA ILE A 119 -6.41 -3.12 19.47
C ILE A 119 -7.85 -3.22 19.98
N THR A 120 -8.28 -2.29 20.83
CA THR A 120 -9.65 -2.25 21.36
C THR A 120 -10.65 -1.59 20.42
N ASN A 121 -10.20 -1.05 19.29
CA ASN A 121 -11.10 -0.42 18.33
C ASN A 121 -11.91 -1.49 17.61
N PHE A 122 -13.19 -1.20 17.37
CA PHE A 122 -14.10 -2.09 16.66
C PHE A 122 -15.07 -1.27 15.82
N ARG A 123 -15.59 -1.88 14.76
CA ARG A 123 -16.68 -1.34 13.94
C ARG A 123 -17.86 -2.25 14.11
N VAL A 124 -19.07 -1.74 14.28
CA VAL A 124 -20.27 -2.61 14.32
C VAL A 124 -20.60 -3.02 12.88
N GLN A 125 -21.09 -4.24 12.72
CA GLN A 125 -21.56 -4.72 11.43
C GLN A 125 -22.98 -4.21 11.18
N ASP A 126 -23.12 -3.26 10.24
CA ASP A 126 -24.42 -2.67 9.89
C ASP A 126 -25.12 -3.40 8.72
N GLN A 127 -24.44 -4.38 8.11
CA GLN A 127 -24.97 -5.19 7.00
C GLN A 127 -25.38 -6.59 7.48
N ALA A 128 -26.62 -7.00 7.18
CA ALA A 128 -27.16 -8.32 7.50
C ALA A 128 -26.63 -9.41 6.54
N PHE A 129 -25.30 -9.56 6.51
CA PHE A 129 -24.60 -10.64 5.82
C PHE A 129 -23.98 -11.58 6.84
N TYR A 130 -24.44 -12.82 6.87
CA TYR A 130 -24.07 -13.82 7.88
C TYR A 130 -24.08 -15.23 7.26
N HIS A 131 -23.59 -16.22 7.99
CA HIS A 131 -23.63 -17.63 7.62
C HIS A 131 -24.71 -18.34 8.44
N ASP A 132 -25.56 -19.11 7.76
CA ASP A 132 -26.55 -19.94 8.45
C ASP A 132 -25.87 -20.99 9.34
N ARG A 133 -26.33 -21.15 10.59
CA ARG A 133 -25.65 -22.01 11.57
C ARG A 133 -25.89 -23.51 11.36
N HIS A 134 -26.80 -23.88 10.47
CA HIS A 134 -27.13 -25.27 10.17
C HIS A 134 -26.60 -25.68 8.79
N SER A 135 -26.84 -24.88 7.76
CA SER A 135 -26.37 -25.14 6.38
C SER A 135 -24.96 -24.64 6.11
N PHE A 136 -24.46 -23.68 6.92
CA PHE A 136 -23.18 -22.98 6.70
C PHE A 136 -23.11 -22.15 5.41
N GLU A 137 -24.25 -21.90 4.77
CA GLU A 137 -24.32 -21.06 3.57
C GLU A 137 -24.28 -19.57 3.94
N ALA A 138 -23.67 -18.77 3.07
CA ALA A 138 -23.67 -17.32 3.20
C ALA A 138 -25.05 -16.76 2.79
N VAL A 139 -25.67 -16.02 3.69
CA VAL A 139 -27.00 -15.40 3.53
C VAL A 139 -26.87 -13.89 3.58
N LEU A 140 -27.45 -13.22 2.58
CA LEU A 140 -27.62 -11.78 2.57
C LEU A 140 -29.11 -11.45 2.77
N ASP A 141 -29.48 -10.95 3.94
CA ASP A 141 -30.84 -10.48 4.18
C ASP A 141 -30.97 -9.01 3.75
N LEU A 142 -31.72 -8.80 2.66
CA LEU A 142 -31.98 -7.48 2.10
C LEU A 142 -32.94 -6.64 2.96
N ASN A 143 -33.69 -7.27 3.88
CA ASN A 143 -34.61 -6.57 4.77
C ASN A 143 -33.93 -6.11 6.07
N ALA A 144 -32.69 -6.54 6.31
CA ALA A 144 -31.94 -6.28 7.55
C ALA A 144 -32.76 -6.62 8.80
N ALA A 145 -33.34 -7.82 8.86
CA ALA A 145 -34.03 -8.30 10.03
C ALA A 145 -33.10 -8.24 11.25
N PRO A 146 -33.59 -7.84 12.44
CA PRO A 146 -32.74 -7.69 13.63
C PRO A 146 -31.93 -8.95 13.96
N GLU A 147 -32.53 -10.14 13.80
CA GLU A 147 -31.86 -11.42 14.03
C GLU A 147 -30.67 -11.65 13.09
N SER A 148 -30.82 -11.31 11.80
CA SER A 148 -29.75 -11.43 10.81
C SER A 148 -28.59 -10.46 11.08
N VAL A 149 -28.89 -9.25 11.57
CA VAL A 149 -27.87 -8.28 12.00
C VAL A 149 -27.13 -8.77 13.24
N ASP A 150 -27.86 -9.32 14.23
CA ASP A 150 -27.26 -9.90 15.43
C ASP A 150 -26.33 -11.07 15.09
N LEU A 151 -26.72 -11.93 14.15
CA LEU A 151 -25.87 -13.02 13.65
C LEU A 151 -24.60 -12.49 12.97
N ALA A 152 -24.73 -11.47 12.11
CA ALA A 152 -23.60 -10.83 11.45
C ALA A 152 -22.64 -10.16 12.45
N GLU A 153 -23.15 -9.54 13.51
CA GLU A 153 -22.33 -8.94 14.57
C GLU A 153 -21.58 -9.99 15.40
N VAL A 154 -22.19 -11.16 15.66
CA VAL A 154 -21.48 -12.28 16.30
C VAL A 154 -20.34 -12.79 15.42
N GLU A 155 -20.54 -12.91 14.12
CA GLU A 155 -19.48 -13.31 13.18
C GLU A 155 -18.34 -12.30 13.12
N ARG A 156 -18.68 -11.01 13.12
CA ARG A 156 -17.72 -9.92 13.16
C ARG A 156 -16.87 -9.98 14.44
N LEU A 157 -17.48 -10.13 15.60
CA LEU A 157 -16.75 -10.29 16.86
C LEU A 157 -15.85 -11.55 16.83
N ALA A 158 -16.34 -12.65 16.25
CA ALA A 158 -15.53 -13.86 16.10
C ALA A 158 -14.27 -13.61 15.25
N GLU A 159 -14.36 -12.78 14.20
CA GLU A 159 -13.20 -12.41 13.40
C GLU A 159 -12.25 -11.47 14.13
N ASP A 160 -12.75 -10.48 14.86
CA ASP A 160 -11.92 -9.61 15.71
C ASP A 160 -11.11 -10.41 16.73
N LEU A 161 -11.70 -11.47 17.32
CA LEU A 161 -10.98 -12.37 18.22
C LEU A 161 -9.87 -13.15 17.50
N ARG A 162 -10.08 -13.57 16.25
CA ARG A 162 -9.03 -14.21 15.43
C ARG A 162 -7.92 -13.23 15.10
N LEU A 163 -8.26 -11.99 14.75
CA LEU A 163 -7.28 -10.93 14.50
C LEU A 163 -6.47 -10.59 15.75
N LEU A 164 -7.13 -10.50 16.91
CA LEU A 164 -6.47 -10.31 18.19
C LEU A 164 -5.50 -11.46 18.49
N TYR A 165 -5.91 -12.71 18.28
CA TYR A 165 -5.05 -13.87 18.43
C TYR A 165 -3.82 -13.79 17.51
N VAL A 166 -4.01 -13.48 16.23
CA VAL A 166 -2.89 -13.30 15.28
C VAL A 166 -1.96 -12.20 15.77
N ALA A 167 -2.50 -11.05 16.19
CA ALA A 167 -1.71 -9.90 16.63
C ALA A 167 -0.87 -10.18 17.88
N LEU A 168 -1.48 -10.84 18.89
CA LEU A 168 -0.80 -11.20 20.14
C LEU A 168 0.32 -12.22 19.92
N THR A 169 0.13 -13.15 18.98
CA THR A 169 1.08 -14.23 18.70
C THR A 169 2.22 -13.80 17.76
N ARG A 170 2.45 -12.50 17.54
CA ARG A 170 3.59 -12.00 16.75
C ARG A 170 4.83 -11.67 17.59
N SER A 171 4.66 -11.43 18.89
CA SER A 171 5.77 -11.06 19.77
C SER A 171 6.52 -12.26 20.30
N VAL A 172 7.85 -12.17 20.34
CA VAL A 172 8.71 -13.17 21.01
C VAL A 172 8.93 -12.83 22.48
N TRP A 173 9.31 -11.59 22.79
CA TRP A 173 9.71 -11.20 24.14
C TRP A 173 8.67 -10.33 24.86
N HIS A 174 8.04 -9.39 24.15
CA HIS A 174 7.12 -8.44 24.76
C HIS A 174 6.03 -7.98 23.78
N CYS A 175 4.80 -7.86 24.30
CA CYS A 175 3.66 -7.30 23.61
C CYS A 175 2.99 -6.25 24.50
N SER A 176 2.79 -5.04 23.97
CA SER A 176 2.09 -3.95 24.65
C SER A 176 0.77 -3.65 23.95
N LEU A 177 -0.31 -3.53 24.71
CA LEU A 177 -1.68 -3.34 24.24
C LEU A 177 -2.22 -2.00 24.74
N GLY A 178 -2.70 -1.16 23.83
CA GLY A 178 -3.45 0.05 24.19
C GLY A 178 -4.89 -0.30 24.51
N VAL A 179 -5.33 -0.08 25.75
CA VAL A 179 -6.70 -0.32 26.20
C VAL A 179 -7.30 0.98 26.71
N ALA A 180 -8.49 1.32 26.22
CA ALA A 180 -9.24 2.51 26.63
C ALA A 180 -10.72 2.17 26.83
N PRO A 181 -11.44 2.89 27.72
CA PRO A 181 -12.89 2.76 27.88
C PRO A 181 -13.60 3.42 26.68
N LEU A 182 -13.58 2.74 25.53
CA LEU A 182 -14.17 3.24 24.30
C LEU A 182 -15.69 3.24 24.41
N VAL A 183 -16.29 4.43 24.23
CA VAL A 183 -17.75 4.61 24.13
C VAL A 183 -18.03 5.18 22.75
N ARG A 184 -18.80 4.45 21.93
CA ARG A 184 -19.20 4.94 20.61
C ARG A 184 -20.20 6.08 20.80
N ARG A 185 -19.82 7.31 20.45
CA ARG A 185 -20.78 8.42 20.33
C ARG A 185 -21.58 8.22 19.05
N ARG A 186 -22.91 8.41 19.13
CA ARG A 186 -23.81 8.41 17.97
C ARG A 186 -23.35 9.52 17.01
N GLY A 187 -22.63 9.19 15.93
CA GLY A 187 -22.18 10.18 14.95
C GLY A 187 -20.88 9.86 14.20
N ASP A 188 -19.99 9.03 14.75
CA ASP A 188 -18.76 8.66 14.04
C ASP A 188 -19.06 7.55 13.03
N LYS A 189 -19.09 7.94 11.74
CA LYS A 189 -19.01 7.06 10.58
C LYS A 189 -17.59 6.54 10.39
#